data_AF-A0A1L9B3P1-F1
#
_entry.id   AF-A0A1L9B3P1-F1
#
_cell.length_a   1.000
_cell.length_b   1.000
_cell.length_c   1.000
_cell.angle_alpha   90.00
_cell.angle_beta   90.00
_cell.angle_gamma   90.00
#
_symmetry.space_group_name_H-M   'P 1'
#
loop_
_entity.id
_entity.type
_entity.pdbx_description
1 polymer ?
#
loop_
_entity_poly.entity_id
_entity_poly.type
_entity_poly.pdbx_seq_one_letter_code
_entity_poly.pdbx_strand_id
1 'polypeptide(L)'
;MSEWKVGKEVPLAEKWQGRQVGLMDALLHARESILEGRGLWSVTGFDTVESLVAFTIGWASNTQFNGGKDQEWRDFRRWLDDVEPAARYEGWHVTFLRECGGDHERAVMKFLDRAHEFVSLRRASPNP
;
A
#
# COMPACT_ATOMS: atom_id res chain seq x y z
N MET A 1 24.20 -13.20 22.28
CA MET A 1 23.20 -12.39 21.56
C MET A 1 23.43 -12.65 20.09
N SER A 2 22.50 -13.34 19.42
CA SER A 2 22.63 -13.64 17.98
C SER A 2 22.64 -12.33 17.20
N GLU A 3 23.67 -12.14 16.37
CA GLU A 3 23.74 -11.02 15.43
C GLU A 3 22.45 -10.98 14.62
N TRP A 4 21.66 -9.93 14.84
CA TRP A 4 20.52 -9.62 14.00
C TRP A 4 21.09 -9.35 12.61
N LYS A 5 20.92 -10.30 11.69
CA LYS A 5 21.26 -10.09 10.28
C LYS A 5 20.30 -9.03 9.77
N VAL A 6 20.71 -7.76 9.88
CA VAL A 6 20.10 -6.68 9.12
C VAL A 6 20.12 -7.15 7.67
N GLY A 7 18.94 -7.38 7.11
CA GLY A 7 18.81 -7.77 5.71
C GLY A 7 19.66 -6.82 4.87
N LYS A 8 20.31 -7.34 3.83
CA LYS A 8 21.21 -6.60 2.93
C LYS A 8 20.68 -5.18 2.73
N GLU A 9 21.45 -4.18 3.15
CA GLU A 9 21.04 -2.78 3.07
C GLU A 9 20.78 -2.45 1.60
N VAL A 10 19.50 -2.33 1.24
CA VAL A 10 19.09 -1.96 -0.12
C VAL A 10 18.98 -0.43 -0.11
N PRO A 11 19.73 0.28 -0.96
CA PRO A 11 19.57 1.72 -1.09
C PRO A 11 18.10 2.06 -1.37
N LEU A 12 17.61 3.16 -0.77
CA LEU A 12 16.32 3.72 -1.16
C LEU A 12 16.33 3.92 -2.68
N ALA A 13 15.25 3.47 -3.33
CA ALA A 13 15.11 3.60 -4.78
C ALA A 13 15.40 5.06 -5.19
N GLU A 14 16.17 5.26 -6.26
CA GLU A 14 16.60 6.61 -6.71
C GLU A 14 15.42 7.58 -6.83
N LYS A 15 14.25 7.07 -7.23
CA LYS A 15 12.98 7.83 -7.32
C LYS A 15 12.46 8.42 -6.00
N TRP A 16 13.04 8.03 -4.87
CA TRP A 16 12.68 8.48 -3.52
C TRP A 16 13.77 9.35 -2.87
N GLN A 17 14.94 9.46 -3.47
CA GLN A 17 16.02 10.27 -2.89
C GLN A 17 15.66 11.75 -2.94
N GLY A 18 15.85 12.44 -1.81
CA GLY A 18 15.69 13.89 -1.70
C GLY A 18 14.24 14.41 -1.66
N ARG A 19 13.22 13.53 -1.68
CA ARG A 19 11.81 13.93 -1.53
C ARG A 19 11.12 13.16 -0.40
N GLN A 20 10.05 13.74 0.13
CA GLN A 20 9.16 13.02 1.04
C GLN A 20 8.46 11.88 0.29
N VAL A 21 8.44 10.69 0.90
CA VAL A 21 7.75 9.50 0.39
C VAL A 21 6.40 9.39 1.10
N GLY A 22 5.31 9.35 0.32
CA GLY A 22 3.96 9.16 0.84
C GLY A 22 3.58 7.68 0.95
N LEU A 23 2.47 7.38 1.62
CA LEU A 23 1.97 6.01 1.72
C LEU A 23 1.64 5.44 0.32
N MET A 24 1.10 6.25 -0.57
CA MET A 24 0.79 5.80 -1.93
C MET A 24 2.04 5.42 -2.73
N ASP A 25 3.16 6.12 -2.55
CA ASP A 25 4.45 5.72 -3.15
C ASP A 25 4.88 4.32 -2.67
N ALA A 26 4.74 4.06 -1.37
CA ALA A 26 5.09 2.77 -0.78
C ALA A 26 4.17 1.64 -1.28
N LEU A 27 2.86 1.90 -1.43
CA LEU A 27 1.92 0.93 -1.99
C LEU A 27 2.23 0.60 -3.45
N LEU A 28 2.55 1.59 -4.28
CA LEU A 28 2.97 1.33 -5.67
C LEU A 28 4.27 0.53 -5.73
N HIS A 29 5.21 0.79 -4.82
CA HIS A 29 6.43 -0.01 -4.73
C HIS A 29 6.18 -1.45 -4.27
N ALA A 30 5.25 -1.66 -3.33
CA ALA A 30 4.83 -3.01 -2.95
C ALA A 30 4.26 -3.77 -4.15
N ARG A 31 3.43 -3.10 -4.96
CA ARG A 31 2.88 -3.67 -6.19
C ARG A 31 3.96 -4.06 -7.19
N GLU A 32 4.88 -3.14 -7.48
CA GLU A 32 6.02 -3.40 -8.37
C GLU A 32 6.86 -4.58 -7.87
N SER A 33 7.14 -4.63 -6.56
CA SER A 33 7.92 -5.71 -5.95
C SER A 33 7.25 -7.08 -6.13
N ILE A 34 5.93 -7.17 -5.96
CA ILE A 34 5.17 -8.41 -6.19
C ILE A 34 5.22 -8.82 -7.67
N LEU A 35 5.04 -7.86 -8.58
CA LEU A 35 5.13 -8.13 -10.03
C LEU A 35 6.53 -8.56 -10.49
N GLU A 36 7.58 -8.14 -9.77
CA GLU A 36 8.96 -8.61 -9.96
C GLU A 36 9.23 -9.99 -9.35
N GLY A 37 8.22 -10.63 -8.75
CA GLY A 37 8.33 -11.95 -8.12
C GLY A 37 8.87 -11.93 -6.69
N ARG A 38 8.88 -10.77 -6.02
CA ARG A 38 9.19 -10.68 -4.59
C ARG A 38 7.90 -10.85 -3.79
N GLY A 39 7.96 -11.51 -2.64
CA GLY A 39 6.79 -11.58 -1.76
C GLY A 39 6.47 -10.22 -1.12
N LEU A 40 5.20 -10.04 -0.71
CA LEU A 40 4.74 -8.87 0.05
C LEU A 40 5.54 -8.70 1.36
N TRP A 41 6.03 -9.81 1.94
CA TRP A 41 6.90 -9.81 3.12
C TRP A 41 8.09 -8.86 3.02
N SER A 42 8.59 -8.61 1.81
CA SER A 42 9.72 -7.71 1.58
C SER A 42 9.41 -6.23 1.89
N VAL A 43 8.13 -5.87 1.95
CA VAL A 43 7.67 -4.51 2.27
C VAL A 43 6.97 -4.45 3.63
N THR A 44 6.13 -5.43 3.96
CA THR A 44 5.26 -5.38 5.15
C THR A 44 5.63 -6.37 6.25
N GLY A 45 6.59 -7.28 5.98
CA GLY A 45 7.09 -8.28 6.92
C GLY A 45 6.42 -9.66 6.83
N PHE A 46 5.24 -9.79 6.22
CA PHE A 46 4.55 -11.07 5.96
C PHE A 46 3.74 -11.03 4.65
N ASP A 47 3.43 -12.20 4.09
CA ASP A 47 2.65 -12.35 2.84
C ASP A 47 1.13 -12.41 3.06
N THR A 48 0.61 -11.61 4.00
CA THR A 48 -0.83 -11.61 4.33
C THR A 48 -1.47 -10.24 4.15
N VAL A 49 -2.77 -10.25 3.84
CA VAL A 49 -3.58 -9.02 3.73
C VAL A 49 -3.54 -8.21 5.03
N GLU A 50 -3.52 -8.87 6.19
CA GLU A 50 -3.43 -8.22 7.51
C GLU A 50 -2.11 -7.49 7.69
N SER A 51 -1.02 -8.03 7.15
CA SER A 51 0.30 -7.37 7.16
C SER A 51 0.27 -6.06 6.38
N LEU A 52 -0.40 -6.04 5.22
CA LEU A 52 -0.61 -4.81 4.46
C LEU A 52 -1.54 -3.82 5.17
N VAL A 53 -2.60 -4.30 5.82
CA VAL A 53 -3.48 -3.46 6.64
C VAL A 53 -2.69 -2.79 7.77
N ALA A 54 -1.94 -3.58 8.54
CA ALA A 54 -1.13 -3.06 9.64
C ALA A 54 -0.09 -2.05 9.15
N PHE A 55 0.55 -2.32 8.01
CA PHE A 55 1.48 -1.39 7.36
C PHE A 55 0.81 -0.05 7.01
N THR A 56 -0.34 -0.07 6.34
CA THR A 56 -1.07 1.17 5.95
C THR A 56 -1.52 1.99 7.15
N ILE A 57 -2.07 1.35 8.18
CA ILE A 57 -2.50 2.02 9.41
C ILE A 57 -1.29 2.59 10.14
N GLY A 58 -0.22 1.81 10.31
CA GLY A 58 1.01 2.24 10.98
C GLY A 58 1.65 3.45 10.30
N TRP A 59 1.73 3.45 8.96
CA TRP A 59 2.26 4.58 8.19
C TRP A 59 1.40 5.84 8.33
N ALA A 60 0.08 5.69 8.21
CA ALA A 60 -0.86 6.81 8.34
C ALA A 60 -0.81 7.41 9.76
N SER A 61 -0.78 6.57 10.80
CA SER A 61 -0.64 7.00 12.19
C SER A 61 0.71 7.68 12.44
N ASN A 62 1.82 7.11 11.96
CA ASN A 62 3.14 7.73 12.08
C ASN A 62 3.17 9.11 11.43
N THR A 63 2.62 9.22 10.21
CA THR A 63 2.51 10.50 9.50
C THR A 63 1.74 11.53 10.33
N GLN A 64 0.59 11.13 10.88
CA GLN A 64 -0.23 11.99 11.73
C GLN A 64 0.50 12.43 13.01
N PHE A 65 1.14 11.50 13.72
CA PHE A 65 1.84 11.77 14.97
C PHE A 65 3.03 12.72 14.81
N ASN A 66 3.60 12.77 13.60
CA ASN A 66 4.68 13.69 13.24
C ASN A 66 4.19 14.98 12.54
N GLY A 67 2.88 15.29 12.64
CA GLY A 67 2.30 16.52 12.08
C GLY A 67 2.22 16.56 10.55
N GLY A 68 2.52 15.45 9.89
CA GLY A 68 2.41 15.30 8.45
C GLY A 68 0.97 15.20 7.99
N LYS A 69 0.75 15.49 6.70
CA LYS A 69 -0.53 15.30 6.02
C LYS A 69 -0.29 14.47 4.78
N ASP A 70 -0.82 13.25 4.75
CA ASP A 70 -0.91 12.48 3.52
C ASP A 70 -2.28 12.73 2.89
N GLN A 71 -2.36 13.73 2.01
CA GLN A 71 -3.61 14.06 1.32
C GLN A 71 -3.94 13.02 0.24
N GLU A 72 -2.91 12.52 -0.46
CA GLU A 72 -3.10 11.53 -1.52
C GLU A 72 -3.65 10.20 -0.97
N TRP A 73 -3.17 9.75 0.19
CA TRP A 73 -3.76 8.61 0.90
C TRP A 73 -5.23 8.82 1.27
N ARG A 74 -5.58 10.01 1.76
CA ARG A 74 -6.97 10.34 2.14
C ARG A 74 -7.89 10.39 0.93
N ASP A 75 -7.42 10.94 -0.18
CA ASP A 75 -8.15 10.98 -1.44
C ASP A 75 -8.34 9.57 -2.02
N PHE A 76 -7.30 8.74 -1.96
CA PHE A 76 -7.38 7.34 -2.36
C PHE A 76 -8.40 6.57 -1.52
N ARG A 77 -8.42 6.74 -0.18
CA ARG A 77 -9.41 6.06 0.66
C ARG A 77 -10.84 6.45 0.32
N ARG A 78 -11.09 7.74 0.07
CA ARG A 78 -12.42 8.21 -0.35
C ARG A 78 -12.80 7.60 -1.70
N TRP A 79 -11.90 7.66 -2.68
CA TRP A 79 -12.14 7.10 -4.01
C TRP A 79 -12.38 5.58 -3.95
N LEU A 80 -11.65 4.86 -3.11
CA LEU A 80 -11.85 3.41 -2.96
C LEU A 80 -13.24 3.11 -2.39
N ASP A 81 -13.71 3.89 -1.42
CA ASP A 81 -15.06 3.71 -0.86
C ASP A 81 -16.15 3.99 -1.91
N ASP A 82 -15.87 4.82 -2.92
CA ASP A 82 -16.79 5.11 -4.04
C ASP A 82 -16.81 3.96 -5.07
N VAL A 83 -15.66 3.38 -5.42
CA VAL A 83 -15.56 2.32 -6.44
C VAL A 83 -15.78 0.90 -5.89
N GLU A 84 -15.61 0.71 -4.58
CA GLU A 84 -15.78 -0.56 -3.87
C GLU A 84 -16.75 -0.38 -2.69
N PRO A 85 -18.04 -0.05 -2.95
CA PRO A 85 -18.99 0.32 -1.89
C PRO A 85 -19.24 -0.81 -0.89
N ALA A 86 -19.10 -2.07 -1.30
CA ALA A 86 -19.19 -3.22 -0.39
C ALA A 86 -18.07 -3.22 0.66
N ALA A 87 -16.88 -2.73 0.29
CA ALA A 87 -15.70 -2.68 1.16
C ALA A 87 -15.72 -1.53 2.17
N ARG A 88 -16.62 -0.55 2.01
CA ARG A 88 -16.71 0.65 2.86
C ARG A 88 -17.01 0.32 4.32
N TYR A 89 -17.88 -0.67 4.58
CA TYR A 89 -18.37 -0.96 5.93
C TYR A 89 -17.59 -2.07 6.64
N GLU A 90 -17.25 -3.13 5.92
CA GLU A 90 -16.53 -4.29 6.45
C GLU A 90 -15.00 -4.08 6.48
N GLY A 91 -14.51 -3.14 5.67
CA GLY A 91 -13.10 -2.93 5.41
C GLY A 91 -12.65 -3.73 4.18
N TRP A 92 -11.87 -3.06 3.32
CA TRP A 92 -11.38 -3.62 2.05
C TRP A 92 -10.69 -4.97 2.20
N HIS A 93 -9.92 -5.17 3.27
CA HIS A 93 -9.14 -6.39 3.50
C HIS A 93 -10.03 -7.61 3.71
N VAL A 94 -11.14 -7.47 4.44
CA VAL A 94 -12.11 -8.55 4.65
C VAL A 94 -12.88 -8.84 3.37
N THR A 95 -13.39 -7.78 2.73
CA THR A 95 -14.18 -7.92 1.50
C THR A 95 -13.36 -8.56 0.38
N PHE A 96 -12.14 -8.08 0.13
CA PHE A 96 -11.29 -8.60 -0.94
C PHE A 96 -10.78 -10.02 -0.64
N LEU A 97 -10.45 -10.32 0.62
CA LEU A 97 -10.04 -11.68 1.00
C LEU A 97 -11.17 -12.67 0.76
N ARG A 98 -12.41 -12.32 1.12
CA ARG A 98 -13.60 -13.13 0.86
C ARG A 98 -13.85 -13.34 -0.63
N GLU A 99 -13.79 -12.28 -1.43
CA GLU A 99 -13.96 -12.35 -2.89
C GLU A 99 -12.87 -13.16 -3.58
N CYS A 100 -11.66 -13.17 -3.02
CA CYS A 100 -10.55 -13.98 -3.50
C CYS A 100 -10.54 -15.41 -2.94
N GLY A 101 -11.58 -15.82 -2.20
CA GLY A 101 -11.70 -17.17 -1.66
C GLY A 101 -10.66 -17.50 -0.58
N GLY A 102 -10.19 -16.50 0.16
CA GLY A 102 -9.13 -16.65 1.18
C GLY A 102 -7.71 -16.54 0.64
N ASP A 103 -7.54 -16.27 -0.66
CA ASP A 103 -6.22 -16.05 -1.25
C ASP A 103 -5.70 -14.64 -0.91
N HIS A 104 -4.73 -14.59 0.01
CA HIS A 104 -4.16 -13.34 0.49
C HIS A 104 -3.38 -12.59 -0.59
N GLU A 105 -2.62 -13.29 -1.44
CA GLU A 105 -1.82 -12.64 -2.49
C GLU A 105 -2.74 -11.97 -3.51
N ARG A 106 -3.81 -12.66 -3.93
CA ARG A 106 -4.82 -12.09 -4.83
C ARG A 106 -5.57 -10.92 -4.19
N ALA A 107 -5.92 -11.00 -2.91
CA ALA A 107 -6.59 -9.92 -2.19
C ALA A 107 -5.70 -8.67 -2.04
N VAL A 108 -4.42 -8.88 -1.74
CA VAL A 108 -3.39 -7.84 -1.71
C VAL A 108 -3.23 -7.20 -3.07
N MET A 109 -3.06 -8.00 -4.13
CA MET A 109 -2.90 -7.49 -5.48
C MET A 109 -4.14 -6.71 -5.94
N LYS A 110 -5.36 -7.17 -5.60
CA LYS A 110 -6.58 -6.41 -5.86
C LYS A 110 -6.54 -5.01 -5.24
N PHE A 111 -6.12 -4.88 -3.98
CA PHE A 111 -5.97 -3.58 -3.33
C PHE A 111 -4.87 -2.71 -3.95
N LEU A 112 -3.72 -3.31 -4.25
CA LEU A 112 -2.59 -2.60 -4.85
C LEU A 112 -2.87 -2.16 -6.29
N ASP A 113 -3.65 -2.94 -7.05
CA ASP A 113 -4.14 -2.57 -8.37
C ASP A 113 -5.10 -1.37 -8.30
N ARG A 114 -5.97 -1.30 -7.29
CA ARG A 114 -6.80 -0.11 -7.04
C ARG A 114 -5.96 1.13 -6.70
N ALA A 115 -4.90 0.97 -5.91
CA ALA A 115 -3.96 2.07 -5.64
C ALA A 115 -3.27 2.55 -6.92
N HIS A 116 -2.85 1.62 -7.79
CA HIS A 116 -2.26 1.93 -9.09
C HIS A 116 -3.25 2.61 -10.04
N GLU A 117 -4.49 2.11 -10.11
CA GLU A 117 -5.58 2.70 -10.90
C GLU A 117 -5.85 4.15 -10.48
N PHE A 118 -6.01 4.41 -9.18
CA PHE A 118 -6.22 5.75 -8.64
C PHE A 118 -5.12 6.73 -9.06
N VAL A 119 -3.85 6.35 -8.88
CA VAL A 119 -2.72 7.20 -9.25
C VAL A 119 -2.65 7.42 -10.76
N SER A 120 -2.97 6.39 -11.56
CA SER A 120 -3.02 6.48 -13.01
C SER A 120 -4.10 7.46 -13.48
N LEU A 121 -5.31 7.38 -12.91
CA LEU A 121 -6.42 8.29 -13.21
C LEU A 121 -6.08 9.75 -12.88
N ARG A 122 -5.44 9.97 -11.72
CA ARG A 122 -5.04 11.30 -11.26
C ARG A 122 -3.93 11.91 -12.11
N ARG A 123 -3.01 11.10 -12.65
CA ARG A 123 -1.94 11.57 -13.55
C ARG A 123 -2.43 11.77 -14.99
N ALA A 124 -3.38 10.95 -15.44
CA ALA A 124 -4.02 11.08 -16.74
C ALA A 124 -5.00 12.26 -16.81
N SER A 125 -5.51 12.69 -15.66
CA SER A 125 -6.28 13.93 -15.48
C SER A 125 -5.40 15.01 -14.87
N PRO A 126 -4.46 15.64 -15.62
CA PRO A 126 -3.93 16.91 -15.16
C PRO A 126 -5.13 17.86 -15.16
N ASN A 127 -5.66 18.20 -13.98
CA ASN A 127 -6.76 19.16 -13.94
C ASN A 127 -6.33 20.46 -14.66
N PRO A 128 -7.26 21.13 -15.37
CA PRO A 128 -7.03 22.45 -15.96
C PRO A 128 -6.66 23.53 -14.93
#